data_AF-A0A3Q0CHD7-F1
#
_entry.id   AF-A0A3Q0CHD7-F1
#
_cell.length_a   1.000
_cell.length_b   1.000
_cell.length_c   1.000
_cell.angle_alpha   90.00
_cell.angle_beta   90.00
_cell.angle_gamma   90.00
#
_symmetry.space_group_name_H-M   'P 1'
#
loop_
_entity.id
_entity.type
_entity.pdbx_description
1 polymer ?
#
loop_
_entity_poly.entity_id
_entity_poly.type
_entity_poly.pdbx_seq_one_letter_code
_entity_poly.pdbx_strand_id
1 'polypeptide(L)'
;MGSLFRSESMCLAQLFLQSGTAYECLSALGEKGLVQFRDLNQNVSSFQRKFVGEVKRCEELERILVYLVQEITRADIPLPEGEASPPAPPLKHVLEMQEQLQKLEVELREVTKNKEKLRKNLLELVEYTHMLRITKTFLKRNVEFEPTYEEFPALENDSLLDYSCMQRLGAKLGFVSGLIQQGRVEAFERMLWRACKGYTIVTYAELDESLEDPETGEVIKWYVFLISFWGDQIGHKVKKICDW
;
A
#
# COMPACT_ATOMS: atom_id res chain seq x y z
N MET A 1 46.30 35.57 5.44
CA MET A 1 45.74 36.94 5.45
C MET A 1 46.12 37.59 4.12
N GLY A 2 45.38 37.26 3.06
CA GLY A 2 45.61 37.76 1.70
C GLY A 2 45.05 39.17 1.49
N SER A 3 45.66 39.93 0.58
CA SER A 3 45.20 41.27 0.22
C SER A 3 43.91 41.17 -0.60
N LEU A 4 42.82 41.80 -0.16
CA LEU A 4 41.51 41.82 -0.85
C LEU A 4 41.55 42.38 -2.29
N PHE A 5 42.62 43.08 -2.68
CA PHE A 5 42.73 43.77 -3.96
C PHE A 5 43.46 42.98 -5.06
N ARG A 6 44.06 41.82 -4.76
CA ARG A 6 44.81 41.01 -5.73
C ARG A 6 44.64 39.51 -5.45
N SER A 7 44.72 38.70 -6.51
CA SER A 7 44.72 37.24 -6.39
C SER A 7 45.88 36.74 -5.52
N GLU A 8 45.66 35.65 -4.79
CA GLU A 8 46.72 34.99 -4.04
C GLU A 8 47.71 34.28 -4.98
N SER A 9 48.97 34.17 -4.54
CA SER A 9 50.03 33.51 -5.31
C SER A 9 49.78 32.00 -5.34
N MET A 10 49.63 31.45 -6.54
CA MET A 10 49.44 30.01 -6.77
C MET A 10 50.76 29.31 -7.08
N CYS A 11 50.90 28.06 -6.66
CA CYS A 11 52.04 27.20 -6.96
C CYS A 11 51.57 25.89 -7.58
N LEU A 12 52.23 25.44 -8.65
CA LEU A 12 52.00 24.12 -9.22
C LEU A 12 52.94 23.12 -8.54
N ALA A 13 52.37 22.14 -7.86
CA ALA A 13 53.11 21.04 -7.24
C ALA A 13 52.73 19.70 -7.87
N GLN A 14 53.68 18.76 -7.92
CA GLN A 14 53.43 17.40 -8.35
C GLN A 14 53.33 16.49 -7.12
N LEU A 15 52.23 15.75 -7.02
CA LEU A 15 51.95 14.87 -5.89
C LEU A 15 52.24 13.42 -6.29
N PHE A 16 53.10 12.74 -5.52
CA PHE A 16 53.35 11.31 -5.66
C PHE A 16 52.70 10.58 -4.48
N LEU A 17 51.70 9.75 -4.76
CA LEU A 17 50.96 8.99 -3.75
C LEU A 17 51.15 7.50 -3.96
N GLN A 18 51.36 6.77 -2.87
CA GLN A 18 51.30 5.31 -2.87
C GLN A 18 49.83 4.87 -2.82
N SER A 19 49.48 3.79 -3.52
CA SER A 19 48.10 3.32 -3.62
C SER A 19 47.44 3.00 -2.26
N GLY A 20 48.23 2.54 -1.28
CA GLY A 20 47.72 2.20 0.05
C GLY A 20 47.37 3.41 0.94
N THR A 21 48.06 4.54 0.76
CA THR A 21 47.87 5.76 1.57
C THR A 21 47.13 6.86 0.82
N ALA A 22 46.86 6.67 -0.47
CA ALA A 22 46.22 7.68 -1.32
C ALA A 22 44.88 8.16 -0.74
N TYR A 23 44.05 7.26 -0.20
CA TYR A 23 42.75 7.62 0.38
C TYR A 23 42.89 8.58 1.57
N GLU A 24 43.74 8.23 2.54
CA GLU A 24 43.96 9.04 3.75
C GLU A 24 44.59 10.40 3.42
N CYS A 25 45.57 10.43 2.52
CA CYS A 25 46.20 11.68 2.09
C CYS A 25 45.21 12.58 1.34
N LEU A 26 44.41 12.04 0.43
CA LEU A 26 43.42 12.81 -0.32
C LEU A 26 42.29 13.33 0.58
N SER A 27 41.83 12.49 1.51
CA SER A 27 40.85 12.88 2.54
C SER A 27 41.37 14.08 3.36
N ALA A 28 42.59 13.98 3.91
CA ALA A 28 43.20 15.07 4.68
C ALA A 28 43.44 16.35 3.87
N LEU A 29 43.73 16.24 2.56
CA LEU A 29 43.83 17.39 1.67
C LEU A 29 42.45 18.02 1.38
N GLY A 30 41.42 17.19 1.26
CA GLY A 30 40.03 17.62 1.08
C GLY A 30 39.51 18.44 2.25
N GLU A 31 39.76 17.97 3.49
CA GLU A 31 39.40 18.68 4.73
C GLU A 31 40.06 20.07 4.83
N LYS A 32 41.27 20.22 4.28
CA LYS A 32 41.94 21.53 4.24
C LYS A 32 41.38 22.47 3.17
N GLY A 33 40.87 21.93 2.05
CA GLY A 33 40.24 22.73 0.98
C GLY A 33 41.17 23.70 0.23
N LEU A 34 42.50 23.51 0.30
CA LEU A 34 43.50 24.44 -0.27
C LEU A 34 44.07 24.00 -1.62
N VAL A 35 43.54 22.93 -2.21
CA VAL A 35 44.17 22.27 -3.36
C VAL A 35 43.19 22.18 -4.52
N GLN A 36 43.65 22.51 -5.72
CA GLN A 36 42.92 22.30 -6.96
C GLN A 36 43.60 21.22 -7.80
N PHE A 37 42.89 20.12 -8.07
CA PHE A 37 43.40 19.05 -8.92
C PHE A 37 43.22 19.39 -10.40
N ARG A 38 44.24 19.11 -11.20
CA ARG A 38 44.18 19.21 -12.66
C ARG A 38 43.97 17.83 -13.26
N ASP A 39 43.02 17.68 -14.17
CA ASP A 39 42.80 16.41 -14.86
C ASP A 39 43.97 16.11 -15.81
N LEU A 40 44.72 15.05 -15.51
CA LEU A 40 45.80 14.53 -16.36
C LEU A 40 45.28 13.54 -17.42
N ASN A 41 44.05 13.04 -17.27
CA ASN A 41 43.44 11.98 -18.09
C ASN A 41 42.26 12.52 -18.92
N GLN A 42 42.40 13.72 -19.51
CA GLN A 42 41.34 14.33 -20.31
C GLN A 42 40.95 13.51 -21.55
N ASN A 43 41.88 12.72 -22.07
CA ASN A 43 41.66 11.89 -23.26
C ASN A 43 40.98 10.53 -22.94
N VAL A 44 40.75 10.24 -21.65
CA VAL A 44 40.18 8.97 -21.20
C VAL A 44 38.72 9.19 -20.79
N SER A 45 37.82 8.42 -21.39
CA SER A 45 36.40 8.41 -21.04
C SER A 45 36.19 8.10 -19.56
N SER A 46 35.16 8.70 -18.94
CA SER A 46 34.83 8.53 -17.53
C SER A 46 34.74 7.05 -17.13
N PHE A 47 34.16 6.20 -17.98
CA PHE A 47 33.95 4.76 -17.73
C PHE A 47 35.24 3.91 -17.74
N GLN A 48 36.31 4.40 -18.36
CA GLN A 48 37.59 3.68 -18.46
C GLN A 48 38.56 4.09 -17.35
N ARG A 49 38.16 5.02 -16.47
CA ARG A 49 38.99 5.47 -15.36
C ARG A 49 39.10 4.39 -14.29
N LYS A 50 40.20 4.42 -13.54
CA LYS A 50 40.58 3.36 -12.58
C LYS A 50 39.57 3.13 -11.45
N PHE A 51 38.88 4.18 -10.99
CA PHE A 51 38.04 4.14 -9.78
C PHE A 51 36.53 4.21 -10.06
N VAL A 52 36.10 3.83 -11.26
CA VAL A 52 34.67 3.89 -11.66
C VAL A 52 33.81 2.96 -10.82
N GLY A 53 34.35 1.81 -10.40
CA GLY A 53 33.62 0.86 -9.56
C GLY A 53 33.29 1.46 -8.19
N GLU A 54 34.24 2.15 -7.57
CA GLU A 54 34.08 2.82 -6.28
C GLU A 54 33.07 3.97 -6.38
N VAL A 55 33.14 4.77 -7.44
CA VAL A 55 32.18 5.87 -7.67
C VAL A 55 30.76 5.31 -7.81
N LYS A 56 30.57 4.25 -8.60
CA LYS A 56 29.26 3.60 -8.74
C LYS A 56 28.72 3.03 -7.43
N ARG A 57 29.59 2.52 -6.55
CA ARG A 57 29.16 2.07 -5.21
C ARG A 57 28.65 3.26 -4.39
N CYS A 58 29.34 4.40 -4.41
CA CYS A 58 28.87 5.59 -3.71
C CYS A 58 27.55 6.14 -4.27
N GLU A 59 27.39 6.17 -5.60
CA GLU A 59 26.13 6.57 -6.25
C GLU A 59 24.96 5.67 -5.79
N GLU A 60 25.20 4.37 -5.64
CA GLU A 60 24.20 3.42 -5.15
C GLU A 60 23.85 3.66 -3.66
N LEU A 61 24.83 4.00 -2.82
CA LEU A 61 24.58 4.38 -1.43
C LEU A 61 23.78 5.67 -1.33
N GLU A 62 24.08 6.66 -2.17
CA GLU A 62 23.31 7.89 -2.25
C GLU A 62 21.85 7.62 -2.64
N ARG A 63 21.63 6.74 -3.64
CA ARG A 63 20.28 6.28 -4.03
C ARG A 63 19.51 5.69 -2.85
N ILE A 64 20.15 4.86 -2.03
CA ILE A 64 19.54 4.26 -0.83
C ILE A 64 19.23 5.33 0.22
N LEU A 65 20.17 6.24 0.50
CA LEU A 65 19.97 7.32 1.47
C LEU A 65 18.81 8.24 1.08
N VAL A 66 18.70 8.61 -0.20
CA VAL A 66 17.58 9.41 -0.71
C VAL A 66 16.25 8.69 -0.47
N TYR A 67 16.18 7.38 -0.73
CA TYR A 67 14.99 6.58 -0.44
C TYR A 67 14.65 6.56 1.06
N LEU A 68 15.64 6.38 1.94
CA LEU A 68 15.43 6.39 3.39
C LEU A 68 14.92 7.74 3.89
N VAL A 69 15.48 8.85 3.41
CA VAL A 69 15.03 10.20 3.77
C VAL A 69 13.58 10.44 3.33
N GLN A 70 13.20 9.95 2.14
CA GLN A 70 11.81 10.03 1.67
C GLN A 70 10.86 9.24 2.57
N GLU A 71 11.21 8.01 2.97
CA GLU A 71 10.40 7.20 3.87
C GLU A 71 10.27 7.82 5.27
N ILE A 72 11.36 8.41 5.80
CA ILE A 72 11.35 9.14 7.08
C ILE A 72 10.42 10.35 7.02
N THR A 73 10.52 11.14 5.95
CA THR A 73 9.66 12.30 5.71
C THR A 73 8.20 11.89 5.58
N ARG A 74 7.92 10.77 4.90
CA ARG A 74 6.57 10.20 4.78
C ARG A 74 6.01 9.70 6.11
N ALA A 75 6.87 9.31 7.03
CA ALA A 75 6.51 8.91 8.39
C ALA A 75 6.39 10.09 9.36
N ASP A 76 6.61 11.34 8.89
CA ASP A 76 6.58 12.57 9.70
C ASP A 76 7.52 12.51 10.92
N ILE A 77 8.68 11.87 10.76
CA ILE A 77 9.69 11.79 11.80
C ILE A 77 10.66 12.96 11.59
N PRO A 78 10.83 13.86 12.58
CA PRO A 78 11.74 14.99 12.46
C PRO A 78 13.19 14.49 12.40
N LEU A 79 13.89 14.86 11.34
CA LEU A 79 15.33 14.62 11.22
C LEU A 79 16.07 15.63 12.11
N PRO A 80 17.02 15.18 12.96
CA PRO A 80 17.87 16.11 13.70
C PRO A 80 18.73 16.91 12.73
N GLU A 81 18.75 18.24 12.88
CA GLU A 81 19.64 19.10 12.12
C GLU A 81 21.09 18.82 12.56
N GLY A 82 21.93 18.36 11.62
CA GLY A 82 23.33 18.09 11.90
C GLY A 82 24.11 19.38 12.09
N GLU A 83 24.59 19.65 13.31
CA GLU A 83 25.33 20.88 13.65
C GLU A 83 26.75 20.96 13.04
N ALA A 84 27.31 19.87 12.52
CA ALA A 84 28.63 19.87 11.88
C ALA A 84 28.78 18.79 10.80
N SER A 85 29.52 19.11 9.73
CA SER A 85 30.00 18.11 8.77
C SER A 85 31.01 17.19 9.47
N PRO A 86 30.74 15.88 9.58
CA PRO A 86 31.70 14.96 10.19
C PRO A 86 32.96 14.85 9.31
N PRO A 87 34.11 14.50 9.91
CA PRO A 87 35.32 14.21 9.15
C PRO A 87 35.10 13.01 8.22
N ALA A 88 35.80 13.00 7.09
CA ALA A 88 35.73 11.91 6.15
C ALA A 88 36.05 10.55 6.81
N PRO A 89 35.15 9.55 6.71
CA PRO A 89 35.30 8.25 7.36
C PRO A 89 36.44 7.43 6.72
N PRO A 90 37.06 6.50 7.46
CA PRO A 90 38.02 5.57 6.89
C PRO A 90 37.34 4.56 5.95
N LEU A 91 38.07 4.08 4.94
CA LEU A 91 37.54 3.18 3.90
C LEU A 91 36.84 1.92 4.46
N LYS A 92 37.32 1.39 5.59
CA LYS A 92 36.69 0.24 6.26
C LYS A 92 35.27 0.54 6.73
N HIS A 93 35.06 1.71 7.35
CA HIS A 93 33.74 2.11 7.82
C HIS A 93 32.77 2.36 6.66
N VAL A 94 33.27 2.82 5.50
CA VAL A 94 32.44 2.98 4.30
C VAL A 94 31.85 1.64 3.84
N LEU A 95 32.63 0.56 3.91
CA LEU A 95 32.14 -0.78 3.54
C LEU A 95 31.11 -1.32 4.55
N GLU A 96 31.33 -1.09 5.85
CA GLU A 96 30.37 -1.46 6.89
C GLU A 96 29.06 -0.68 6.75
N MET A 97 29.14 0.64 6.52
CA MET A 97 27.98 1.49 6.24
C MET A 97 27.24 1.02 4.99
N GLN A 98 27.97 0.58 3.96
CA GLN A 98 27.35 0.03 2.76
C GLN A 98 26.51 -1.22 3.05
N GLU A 99 27.06 -2.17 3.79
CA GLU A 99 26.34 -3.40 4.15
C GLU A 99 25.10 -3.08 5.01
N GLN A 100 25.26 -2.18 5.98
CA GLN A 100 24.16 -1.73 6.85
C GLN A 100 23.05 -1.03 6.06
N LEU A 101 23.39 -0.12 5.15
CA LEU A 101 22.42 0.59 4.32
C LEU A 101 21.66 -0.35 3.38
N GLN A 102 22.35 -1.30 2.75
CA GLN A 102 21.70 -2.29 1.89
C GLN A 102 20.75 -3.20 2.67
N LYS A 103 21.17 -3.66 3.85
CA LYS A 103 20.30 -4.45 4.74
C LYS A 103 19.06 -3.65 5.15
N LEU A 104 19.24 -2.38 5.54
CA LEU A 104 18.15 -1.50 5.94
C LEU A 104 17.18 -1.23 4.78
N GLU A 105 17.67 -1.06 3.55
CA GLU A 105 16.82 -0.90 2.37
C GLU A 105 15.91 -2.12 2.18
N VAL A 106 16.47 -3.33 2.25
CA VAL A 106 15.72 -4.58 2.07
C VAL A 106 14.68 -4.73 3.17
N GLU A 107 15.07 -4.58 4.42
CA GLU A 107 14.17 -4.69 5.57
C GLU A 107 13.03 -3.67 5.47
N LEU A 108 13.33 -2.41 5.14
CA LEU A 108 12.31 -1.37 5.03
C LEU A 108 11.35 -1.64 3.87
N ARG A 109 11.85 -2.06 2.70
CA ARG A 109 10.99 -2.44 1.56
C ARG A 109 10.07 -3.60 1.91
N GLU A 110 10.57 -4.61 2.63
CA GLU A 110 9.77 -5.74 3.07
C GLU A 110 8.69 -5.32 4.08
N VAL A 111 9.06 -4.49 5.07
CA VAL A 111 8.12 -3.97 6.07
C VAL A 111 7.03 -3.13 5.40
N THR A 112 7.38 -2.23 4.48
CA THR A 112 6.40 -1.40 3.76
C THR A 112 5.44 -2.26 2.94
N LYS A 113 5.96 -3.26 2.21
CA LYS A 113 5.12 -4.22 1.46
C LYS A 113 4.20 -5.04 2.37
N ASN A 114 4.70 -5.47 3.52
CA ASN A 114 3.92 -6.24 4.49
C ASN A 114 2.84 -5.38 5.16
N LYS A 115 3.17 -4.12 5.49
CA LYS A 115 2.22 -3.13 6.03
C LYS A 115 1.07 -2.88 5.05
N GLU A 116 1.37 -2.67 3.77
CA GLU A 116 0.34 -2.47 2.73
C GLU A 116 -0.57 -3.69 2.58
N LYS A 117 0.01 -4.90 2.50
CA LYS A 117 -0.78 -6.14 2.46
C LYS A 117 -1.67 -6.32 3.69
N LEU A 118 -1.11 -6.07 4.87
CA LEU A 118 -1.87 -6.18 6.12
C LEU A 118 -3.01 -5.17 6.18
N ARG A 119 -2.78 -3.93 5.73
CA ARG A 119 -3.84 -2.91 5.63
C ARG A 119 -4.96 -3.35 4.70
N LYS A 120 -4.64 -3.90 3.52
CA LYS A 120 -5.64 -4.45 2.58
C LYS A 120 -6.46 -5.57 3.21
N ASN A 121 -5.78 -6.57 3.79
CA ASN A 121 -6.46 -7.69 4.45
C ASN A 121 -7.35 -7.22 5.61
N LEU A 122 -6.90 -6.22 6.38
CA LEU A 122 -7.70 -5.67 7.48
C LEU A 122 -8.96 -5.00 6.95
N LEU A 123 -8.87 -4.20 5.89
CA LEU A 123 -10.04 -3.56 5.27
C LEU A 123 -11.04 -4.60 4.77
N GLU A 124 -10.59 -5.62 4.04
CA GLU A 124 -11.43 -6.73 3.55
C GLU A 124 -12.14 -7.47 4.70
N LEU A 125 -11.43 -7.71 5.82
CA LEU A 125 -12.00 -8.38 6.99
C LEU A 125 -13.00 -7.50 7.75
N VAL A 126 -12.75 -6.19 7.83
CA VAL A 126 -13.67 -5.22 8.43
C VAL A 126 -14.96 -5.18 7.63
N GLU A 127 -14.86 -5.03 6.30
CA GLU A 127 -15.97 -5.11 5.35
C GLU A 127 -16.80 -6.39 5.54
N TYR A 128 -16.13 -7.54 5.60
CA TYR A 128 -16.80 -8.83 5.82
C TYR A 128 -17.50 -8.91 7.18
N THR A 129 -16.88 -8.37 8.22
CA THR A 129 -17.48 -8.33 9.58
C THR A 129 -18.74 -7.48 9.60
N HIS A 130 -18.74 -6.33 8.94
CA HIS A 130 -19.92 -5.47 8.80
C HIS A 130 -21.02 -6.17 8.00
N MET A 131 -20.66 -6.80 6.87
CA MET A 131 -21.59 -7.58 6.05
C MET A 131 -22.30 -8.66 6.88
N LEU A 132 -21.56 -9.44 7.66
CA LEU A 132 -22.12 -10.49 8.52
C LEU A 132 -23.06 -9.92 9.60
N ARG A 133 -22.67 -8.80 10.24
CA ARG A 133 -23.48 -8.15 11.28
C ARG A 133 -24.84 -7.70 10.74
N ILE A 134 -24.84 -7.06 9.57
CA ILE A 134 -26.06 -6.57 8.93
C ILE A 134 -26.90 -7.75 8.40
N THR A 135 -26.29 -8.73 7.75
CA THR A 135 -26.99 -9.93 7.24
C THR A 135 -27.70 -10.69 8.36
N LYS A 136 -27.07 -10.81 9.54
CA LYS A 136 -27.71 -11.39 10.73
C LYS A 136 -28.94 -10.59 11.18
N THR A 137 -28.93 -9.28 11.01
CA THR A 137 -30.08 -8.41 11.32
C THR A 137 -31.21 -8.61 10.32
N PHE A 138 -30.91 -8.71 9.02
CA PHE A 138 -31.90 -9.03 8.00
C PHE A 138 -32.57 -10.38 8.21
N LEU A 139 -31.77 -11.41 8.54
CA LEU A 139 -32.30 -12.74 8.81
C LEU A 139 -33.26 -12.73 10.01
N LYS A 140 -32.93 -11.98 11.07
CA LYS A 140 -33.80 -11.83 12.24
C LYS A 140 -35.08 -11.05 11.93
N ARG A 141 -34.98 -9.97 11.15
CA ARG A 141 -36.12 -9.10 10.81
C ARG A 141 -37.18 -9.83 9.97
N ASN A 142 -36.78 -10.78 9.14
CA ASN A 142 -37.69 -11.64 8.38
C ASN A 142 -38.49 -12.63 9.26
N VAL A 143 -38.09 -12.84 10.52
CA VAL A 143 -38.84 -13.68 11.48
C VAL A 143 -39.93 -12.86 12.19
N GLU A 144 -39.81 -11.53 12.22
CA GLU A 144 -40.77 -10.61 12.87
C GLU A 144 -41.85 -10.07 11.93
N PHE A 145 -41.81 -10.43 10.64
CA PHE A 145 -42.90 -10.11 9.70
C PHE A 145 -44.06 -11.07 9.94
N GLU A 146 -45.01 -10.69 10.80
CA GLU A 146 -46.30 -11.36 10.88
C GLU A 146 -46.92 -11.43 9.47
N PRO A 147 -47.28 -12.64 8.97
CA PRO A 147 -47.99 -12.74 7.71
C PRO A 147 -49.42 -12.31 7.96
N THR A 148 -49.75 -11.05 7.72
CA THR A 148 -51.13 -10.63 7.52
C THR A 148 -51.58 -11.03 6.12
N TYR A 149 -51.65 -12.34 5.85
CA TYR A 149 -52.40 -12.90 4.73
C TYR A 149 -53.01 -14.23 5.16
N GLU A 150 -54.34 -14.24 5.07
CA GLU A 150 -55.35 -15.28 5.25
C GLU A 150 -54.92 -16.72 5.57
N GLU A 151 -55.48 -17.20 6.68
CA GLU A 151 -55.72 -18.59 7.12
C GLU A 151 -55.20 -19.72 6.24
N PHE A 152 -54.09 -20.35 6.69
CA PHE A 152 -53.87 -21.78 6.50
C PHE A 152 -53.90 -22.48 7.88
N PRO A 153 -54.48 -23.69 8.01
CA PRO A 153 -54.60 -24.33 9.32
C PRO A 153 -53.22 -24.68 9.87
N ALA A 154 -52.97 -24.23 11.10
CA ALA A 154 -51.75 -24.51 11.84
C ALA A 154 -51.60 -26.02 12.07
N LEU A 155 -50.50 -26.60 11.55
CA LEU A 155 -50.00 -27.87 12.06
C LEU A 155 -48.90 -27.56 13.07
N GLU A 156 -49.23 -27.93 14.30
CA GLU A 156 -48.54 -27.83 15.57
C GLU A 156 -47.00 -27.91 15.52
N ASN A 157 -46.39 -26.98 16.29
CA ASN A 157 -45.21 -27.15 17.13
C ASN A 157 -44.17 -28.17 16.65
N ASP A 158 -43.09 -27.68 16.03
CA ASP A 158 -41.78 -28.18 16.46
C ASP A 158 -40.70 -27.11 16.42
N SER A 159 -39.92 -27.14 17.49
CA SER A 159 -38.73 -26.31 17.66
C SER A 159 -37.63 -26.79 16.72
N LEU A 160 -36.67 -25.89 16.46
CA LEU A 160 -35.30 -26.20 16.05
C LEU A 160 -35.07 -26.36 14.52
N LEU A 161 -34.60 -25.27 13.91
CA LEU A 161 -33.73 -25.26 12.71
C LEU A 161 -34.25 -25.98 11.45
N ASP A 162 -35.52 -25.82 11.09
CA ASP A 162 -36.03 -26.49 9.90
C ASP A 162 -35.82 -25.65 8.61
N TYR A 163 -34.58 -25.63 8.13
CA TYR A 163 -34.23 -25.30 6.74
C TYR A 163 -34.93 -26.21 5.71
N SER A 164 -35.69 -27.22 6.15
CA SER A 164 -36.36 -28.20 5.29
C SER A 164 -37.72 -27.75 4.74
N CYS A 165 -38.34 -26.67 5.25
CA CYS A 165 -39.62 -26.21 4.69
C CYS A 165 -39.49 -25.64 3.26
N MET A 166 -38.29 -25.19 2.86
CA MET A 166 -38.00 -24.74 1.49
C MET A 166 -37.73 -25.91 0.51
N GLN A 167 -37.52 -27.13 1.01
CA GLN A 167 -37.16 -28.27 0.18
C GLN A 167 -38.38 -28.98 -0.45
N ARG A 168 -39.60 -28.67 0.02
CA ARG A 168 -40.87 -29.24 -0.49
C ARG A 168 -41.33 -28.69 -1.85
N LEU A 169 -40.71 -27.63 -2.38
CA LEU A 169 -41.08 -27.00 -3.66
C LEU A 169 -40.04 -27.19 -4.79
N GLY A 170 -38.97 -27.96 -4.57
CA GLY A 170 -37.98 -28.26 -5.63
C GLY A 170 -37.21 -27.05 -6.16
N ALA A 171 -37.33 -25.89 -5.53
CA ALA A 171 -36.69 -24.66 -5.96
C ALA A 171 -35.54 -24.28 -5.01
N LYS A 172 -34.31 -24.35 -5.52
CA LYS A 172 -33.13 -23.87 -4.81
C LYS A 172 -33.17 -22.34 -4.75
N LEU A 173 -33.45 -21.80 -3.56
CA LEU A 173 -33.27 -20.39 -3.24
C LEU A 173 -31.78 -20.12 -2.95
N GLY A 174 -31.19 -19.18 -3.66
CA GLY A 174 -29.82 -18.73 -3.45
C GLY A 174 -29.78 -17.32 -2.86
N PHE A 175 -28.73 -17.04 -2.08
CA PHE A 175 -28.46 -15.73 -1.51
C PHE A 175 -27.09 -15.24 -1.95
N VAL A 176 -27.01 -13.97 -2.32
CA VAL A 176 -25.75 -13.24 -2.56
C VAL A 176 -25.80 -11.95 -1.76
N SER A 177 -24.76 -11.70 -0.98
CA SER A 177 -24.59 -10.48 -0.20
C SER A 177 -23.30 -9.78 -0.61
N GLY A 178 -23.31 -8.45 -0.59
CA GLY A 178 -22.14 -7.65 -0.95
C GLY A 178 -22.25 -6.23 -0.45
N LEU A 179 -21.20 -5.46 -0.74
CA LEU A 179 -21.10 -4.04 -0.42
C LEU A 179 -21.19 -3.23 -1.71
N ILE A 180 -21.92 -2.12 -1.67
CA ILE A 180 -22.06 -1.20 -2.79
C ILE A 180 -21.93 0.24 -2.31
N GLN A 181 -21.23 1.07 -3.10
CA GLN A 181 -21.13 2.50 -2.84
C GLN A 181 -22.48 3.19 -3.09
N GLN A 182 -22.84 4.17 -2.26
CA GLN A 182 -24.10 4.91 -2.36
C GLN A 182 -24.41 5.43 -3.78
N GLY A 183 -23.42 5.97 -4.48
CA GLY A 183 -23.60 6.53 -5.83
C GLY A 183 -23.92 5.51 -6.92
N ARG A 184 -23.70 4.20 -6.68
CA ARG A 184 -23.92 3.13 -7.67
C ARG A 184 -25.19 2.32 -7.42
N VAL A 185 -25.87 2.52 -6.28
CA VAL A 185 -27.05 1.74 -5.87
C VAL A 185 -28.15 1.76 -6.95
N GLU A 186 -28.54 2.93 -7.43
CA GLU A 186 -29.63 3.06 -8.41
C GLU A 186 -29.31 2.44 -9.77
N ALA A 187 -28.03 2.46 -10.18
CA ALA A 187 -27.60 1.84 -11.43
C ALA A 187 -27.63 0.31 -11.31
N PHE A 188 -27.19 -0.20 -10.17
CA PHE A 188 -27.17 -1.62 -9.84
C PHE A 188 -28.58 -2.22 -9.74
N GLU A 189 -29.52 -1.53 -9.07
CA GLU A 189 -30.94 -1.94 -9.03
C GLU A 189 -31.55 -2.05 -10.42
N ARG A 190 -31.33 -1.02 -11.27
CA ARG A 190 -31.85 -1.02 -12.65
C ARG A 190 -31.25 -2.15 -13.48
N MET A 191 -29.97 -2.47 -13.28
CA MET A 191 -29.29 -3.56 -13.96
C MET A 191 -29.83 -4.93 -13.52
N LEU A 192 -29.97 -5.17 -12.22
CA LEU A 192 -30.59 -6.37 -11.67
C LEU A 192 -32.01 -6.56 -12.18
N TRP A 193 -32.83 -5.51 -12.12
CA TRP A 193 -34.22 -5.58 -12.62
C TRP A 193 -34.29 -5.93 -14.11
N ARG A 194 -33.44 -5.31 -14.94
CA ARG A 194 -33.39 -5.60 -16.39
C ARG A 194 -32.93 -7.02 -16.70
N ALA A 195 -31.92 -7.52 -16.00
CA ALA A 195 -31.33 -8.83 -16.25
C ALA A 195 -32.16 -9.99 -15.69
N CYS A 196 -32.77 -9.78 -14.52
CA CYS A 196 -33.46 -10.80 -13.75
C CYS A 196 -34.99 -10.68 -13.79
N LYS A 197 -35.56 -9.63 -14.41
CA LYS A 197 -37.00 -9.45 -14.66
C LYS A 197 -37.92 -9.72 -13.45
N GLY A 198 -37.46 -9.38 -12.25
CA GLY A 198 -38.23 -9.55 -11.00
C GLY A 198 -38.05 -10.90 -10.29
N TYR A 199 -37.19 -11.80 -10.75
CA TYR A 199 -36.86 -13.06 -10.04
C TYR A 199 -35.86 -12.90 -8.88
N THR A 200 -35.58 -11.66 -8.47
CA THR A 200 -34.62 -11.30 -7.43
C THR A 200 -35.26 -10.32 -6.45
N ILE A 201 -35.17 -10.60 -5.16
CA ILE A 201 -35.55 -9.65 -4.11
C ILE A 201 -34.26 -9.06 -3.56
N VAL A 202 -34.16 -7.74 -3.58
CA VAL A 202 -32.97 -7.02 -3.08
C VAL A 202 -33.37 -6.25 -1.84
N THR A 203 -32.57 -6.37 -0.78
CA THR A 203 -32.72 -5.61 0.45
C THR A 203 -31.42 -4.86 0.73
N TYR A 204 -31.53 -3.58 1.08
CA TYR A 204 -30.40 -2.72 1.41
C TYR A 204 -30.43 -2.30 2.87
N ALA A 205 -29.26 -2.15 3.47
CA ALA A 205 -29.08 -1.47 4.74
C ALA A 205 -27.88 -0.55 4.62
N GLU A 206 -28.05 0.66 5.12
CA GLU A 206 -26.97 1.63 5.25
C GLU A 206 -25.98 1.13 6.30
N LEU A 207 -24.70 1.28 6.00
CA LEU A 207 -23.65 1.12 6.99
C LEU A 207 -23.48 2.45 7.74
N ASP A 208 -23.77 2.47 9.04
CA ASP A 208 -23.61 3.67 9.88
C ASP A 208 -22.14 4.13 9.96
N GLU A 209 -21.20 3.21 9.79
CA GLU A 209 -19.76 3.48 9.76
C GLU A 209 -19.31 3.75 8.32
N SER A 210 -18.76 4.94 8.09
CA SER A 210 -18.14 5.29 6.82
C SER A 210 -16.78 4.61 6.69
N LEU A 211 -16.62 3.74 5.69
CA LEU A 211 -15.39 3.01 5.46
C LEU A 211 -14.48 3.78 4.50
N GLU A 212 -13.18 3.77 4.79
CA GLU A 212 -12.16 4.23 3.85
C GLU A 212 -12.13 3.30 2.64
N ASP A 213 -12.29 3.87 1.45
CA ASP A 213 -12.12 3.14 0.21
C ASP A 213 -10.65 2.68 0.09
N PRO A 214 -10.39 1.38 -0.12
CA PRO A 214 -9.04 0.83 -0.25
C PRO A 214 -8.22 1.43 -1.41
N GLU A 215 -8.85 2.02 -2.42
CA GLU A 215 -8.17 2.61 -3.58
C GLU A 215 -8.00 4.13 -3.49
N THR A 216 -9.01 4.84 -2.98
CA THR A 216 -9.01 6.32 -2.94
C THR A 216 -8.66 6.90 -1.58
N GLY A 217 -8.76 6.12 -0.50
CA GLY A 217 -8.59 6.60 0.87
C GLY A 217 -9.68 7.57 1.32
N GLU A 218 -10.74 7.74 0.51
CA GLU A 218 -11.87 8.59 0.84
C GLU A 218 -12.86 7.84 1.73
N VAL A 219 -13.45 8.60 2.65
CA VAL A 219 -14.44 8.09 3.59
C VAL A 219 -15.79 8.07 2.87
N ILE A 220 -16.16 6.92 2.31
CA ILE A 220 -17.37 6.75 1.50
C ILE A 220 -18.43 6.02 2.33
N LYS A 221 -19.70 6.40 2.14
CA LYS A 221 -20.83 5.65 2.67
C LYS A 221 -21.10 4.40 1.84
N TRP A 222 -21.09 3.26 2.51
CA TRP A 222 -21.35 1.96 1.91
C TRP A 222 -22.74 1.44 2.31
N TYR A 223 -23.39 0.73 1.40
CA TYR A 223 -24.61 -0.02 1.66
C TYR A 223 -24.30 -1.51 1.57
N VAL A 224 -24.78 -2.28 2.53
CA VAL A 224 -24.81 -3.74 2.42
C VAL A 224 -26.09 -4.14 1.73
N PHE A 225 -25.97 -4.93 0.67
CA PHE A 225 -27.11 -5.51 -0.02
C PHE A 225 -27.21 -7.02 0.23
N LEU A 226 -28.43 -7.52 0.29
CA LEU A 226 -28.76 -8.94 0.27
C LEU A 226 -29.72 -9.20 -0.88
N ILE A 227 -29.30 -10.05 -1.82
CA ILE A 227 -30.08 -10.48 -2.97
C ILE A 227 -30.49 -11.93 -2.75
N SER A 228 -31.78 -12.19 -2.68
CA SER A 228 -32.33 -13.55 -2.78
C SER A 228 -32.85 -13.79 -4.19
N PHE A 229 -32.52 -14.95 -4.75
CA PHE A 229 -32.87 -15.31 -6.12
C PHE A 229 -33.27 -16.77 -6.23
N TRP A 230 -34.13 -17.06 -7.20
CA TRP A 230 -34.62 -18.41 -7.46
C TRP A 230 -33.97 -18.99 -8.71
N GLY A 231 -33.24 -20.09 -8.57
CA GLY A 231 -32.67 -20.86 -9.68
C GLY A 231 -31.22 -20.52 -10.09
N ASP A 232 -30.50 -21.56 -10.54
CA ASP A 232 -29.05 -21.51 -10.76
C ASP A 232 -28.63 -20.56 -11.92
N GLN A 233 -29.42 -20.47 -12.99
CA GLN A 233 -29.13 -19.57 -14.12
C GLN A 233 -29.22 -18.09 -13.72
N ILE A 234 -30.16 -17.75 -12.84
CA ILE A 234 -30.32 -16.39 -12.32
C ILE A 234 -29.17 -16.09 -11.36
N GLY A 235 -28.77 -17.06 -10.53
CA GLY A 235 -27.57 -16.94 -9.68
C GLY A 235 -26.29 -16.61 -10.43
N HIS A 236 -26.04 -17.24 -11.60
CA HIS A 236 -24.90 -16.89 -12.45
C HIS A 236 -24.97 -15.47 -13.02
N LYS A 237 -26.17 -14.99 -13.37
CA LYS A 237 -26.36 -13.61 -13.83
C LYS A 237 -26.12 -12.61 -12.70
N VAL A 238 -26.65 -12.87 -11.51
CA VAL A 238 -26.46 -12.02 -10.33
C VAL A 238 -24.98 -11.94 -9.97
N LYS A 239 -24.25 -13.06 -9.91
CA LYS A 239 -22.80 -13.04 -9.66
C LYS A 239 -22.04 -12.19 -10.67
N LYS A 240 -22.33 -12.34 -11.96
CA LYS A 240 -21.71 -11.50 -13.01
C LYS A 240 -22.03 -10.01 -12.88
N ILE A 241 -23.16 -9.65 -12.27
CA ILE A 241 -23.54 -8.25 -12.02
C ILE A 241 -22.85 -7.74 -10.75
N CYS A 242 -22.65 -8.59 -9.74
CA CYS A 242 -21.95 -8.23 -8.51
C CYS A 242 -20.42 -8.14 -8.68
N ASP A 243 -19.85 -8.88 -9.62
CA ASP A 243 -18.42 -8.84 -9.95
C ASP A 243 -18.04 -7.63 -10.86
N TRP A 244 -19.02 -6.84 -11.30
CA TRP A 244 -18.87 -5.74 -12.28
C TRP A 244 -19.04 -4.36 -11.63
#